data_AF-A0A914DPT0-F1
#
_entry.id   AF-A0A914DPT0-F1
#
_cell.length_a   1.000
_cell.length_b   1.000
_cell.length_c   1.000
_cell.angle_alpha   90.00
_cell.angle_beta   90.00
_cell.angle_gamma   90.00
#
_symmetry.space_group_name_H-M   'P 1'
#
loop_
_entity.id
_entity.type
_entity.pdbx_description
1 polymer ?
#
loop_
_entity_poly.entity_id
_entity_poly.type
_entity_poly.pdbx_seq_one_letter_code
_entity_poly.pdbx_strand_id
1 'polypeptide(L)'
;MHPLCFFLWGHIKSKIYKKPIEENDINGLVHRIYHAFTEITPEMLKHTVKAYKERLKMVLKANGNLIDQHNNEENDKTASDMKTIA
;
A
#
# COMPACT_ATOMS: atom_id res chain seq x y z
N MET A 1 -4.28 6.95 13.74
CA MET A 1 -3.94 7.51 12.41
C MET A 1 -4.84 6.83 11.37
N HIS A 2 -5.52 7.59 10.49
CA HIS A 2 -6.51 7.04 9.55
C HIS A 2 -5.84 6.45 8.29
N PRO A 3 -6.21 5.25 7.81
CA PRO A 3 -5.59 4.59 6.65
C PRO A 3 -5.68 5.42 5.35
N LEU A 4 -6.77 6.18 5.21
CA LEU A 4 -6.89 7.13 4.10
C LEU A 4 -5.80 8.22 4.16
N CYS A 5 -5.44 8.73 5.35
CA CYS A 5 -4.38 9.74 5.46
C CYS A 5 -3.03 9.19 5.00
N PHE A 6 -2.71 7.93 5.33
CA PHE A 6 -1.47 7.29 4.89
C PHE A 6 -1.44 7.10 3.37
N PHE A 7 -2.52 6.56 2.80
CA PHE A 7 -2.65 6.39 1.36
C PHE A 7 -2.58 7.71 0.61
N LEU A 8 -3.38 8.70 1.04
CA LEU A 8 -3.46 10.01 0.43
C LEU A 8 -2.09 10.67 0.41
N TRP A 9 -1.39 10.66 1.56
CA TRP A 9 -0.06 11.21 1.68
C TRP A 9 0.97 10.47 0.80
N GLY A 10 0.96 9.14 0.80
CA GLY A 10 1.83 8.34 -0.06
C GLY A 10 1.59 8.59 -1.56
N HIS A 11 0.32 8.64 -1.97
CA HIS A 11 -0.08 8.90 -3.34
C HIS A 11 0.36 10.29 -3.79
N ILE A 12 0.03 11.33 -3.02
CA ILE A 12 0.38 12.72 -3.32
C ILE A 12 1.90 12.87 -3.43
N LYS A 13 2.66 12.32 -2.48
CA LYS A 13 4.13 12.34 -2.51
C LYS A 13 4.68 11.71 -3.78
N SER A 14 4.15 10.55 -4.18
CA SER A 14 4.60 9.85 -5.39
C SER A 14 4.41 10.68 -6.67
N LYS A 15 3.48 11.64 -6.65
CA LYS A 15 3.19 12.54 -7.78
C LYS A 15 4.04 13.81 -7.74
N ILE A 16 4.14 14.45 -6.58
CA ILE A 16 4.89 15.70 -6.39
C ILE A 16 6.38 15.48 -6.69
N TYR A 17 6.97 14.45 -6.09
CA TYR A 17 8.40 14.19 -6.14
C TYR A 17 8.83 13.34 -7.35
N LYS A 18 7.90 13.01 -8.26
CA LYS A 18 8.22 12.25 -9.48
C LYS A 18 9.19 12.99 -10.41
N LYS A 19 9.14 14.33 -10.39
CA LYS A 19 10.03 15.20 -11.16
C LYS A 19 10.72 16.16 -10.21
N PRO A 20 11.99 16.53 -10.46
CA PRO A 20 12.63 17.64 -9.76
C PRO A 20 11.73 18.89 -9.78
N ILE A 21 11.77 19.63 -8.69
CA ILE A 21 11.10 20.94 -8.57
C ILE A 21 12.22 21.95 -8.75
N GLU A 22 12.04 22.90 -9.68
CA GLU A 22 13.02 23.94 -9.90
C GLU A 22 13.04 24.93 -8.73
N GLU A 23 14.21 25.54 -8.50
CA GLU A 23 14.39 26.50 -7.43
C GLU A 23 13.42 27.68 -7.62
N ASN A 24 12.58 27.94 -6.62
CA ASN A 24 11.52 28.97 -6.60
C ASN A 24 10.23 28.70 -7.40
N ASP A 25 9.98 27.48 -7.91
CA ASP A 25 8.70 27.13 -8.57
C ASP A 25 7.59 26.70 -7.59
N ILE A 26 7.19 27.61 -6.69
CA ILE A 26 6.12 27.36 -5.71
C ILE A 26 4.78 27.15 -6.43
N ASN A 27 4.52 27.88 -7.51
CA ASN A 27 3.26 27.77 -8.26
C ASN A 27 3.14 26.40 -8.95
N GLY A 28 4.22 25.90 -9.55
CA GLY A 28 4.26 24.56 -10.11
C GLY A 28 4.08 23.48 -9.04
N LEU A 29 4.62 23.68 -7.83
CA LEU A 29 4.39 22.78 -6.70
C LEU A 29 2.90 22.76 -6.30
N VAL A 30 2.27 23.93 -6.15
CA VAL A 30 0.83 24.04 -5.85
C VAL A 30 -0.01 23.35 -6.94
N HIS A 31 0.31 23.58 -8.21
CA HIS A 31 -0.39 22.95 -9.33
C HIS A 31 -0.23 21.43 -9.31
N ARG A 32 0.97 20.90 -9.02
CA ARG A 32 1.21 19.45 -8.89
C ARG A 32 0.42 18.83 -7.75
N ILE A 33 0.33 19.52 -6.60
CA ILE A 33 -0.48 19.07 -5.47
C ILE A 33 -1.94 18.99 -5.89
N TYR A 34 -2.48 20.07 -6.47
CA TYR A 34 -3.87 20.11 -6.90
C TYR A 34 -4.19 19.03 -7.93
N HIS A 35 -3.34 18.86 -8.93
CA HIS A 35 -3.48 17.82 -9.95
C HIS A 35 -3.44 16.40 -9.34
N ALA A 36 -2.56 16.16 -8.36
CA ALA A 36 -2.50 14.87 -7.68
C ALA A 36 -3.81 14.56 -6.93
N PHE A 37 -4.49 15.57 -6.38
CA PHE A 37 -5.82 15.39 -5.77
C PHE A 37 -6.91 15.12 -6.81
N THR A 38 -6.88 15.75 -7.97
CA THR A 38 -7.88 15.53 -9.03
C THR A 38 -7.80 14.13 -9.65
N GLU A 39 -6.64 13.48 -9.58
CA GLU A 39 -6.47 12.09 -10.03
C GLU A 39 -7.05 11.05 -9.07
N ILE A 40 -7.44 11.44 -7.85
CA ILE A 40 -7.96 10.51 -6.84
C ILE A 40 -9.41 10.16 -7.18
N THR A 41 -9.63 8.89 -7.54
CA THR A 41 -10.97 8.39 -7.82
C THR A 41 -11.64 7.79 -6.58
N PRO A 42 -12.97 7.73 -6.53
CA PRO A 42 -13.70 7.01 -5.49
C PRO A 42 -13.28 5.54 -5.37
N GLU A 43 -12.92 4.90 -6.48
CA GLU A 43 -12.45 3.51 -6.55
C GLU A 43 -11.14 3.36 -5.77
N MET A 44 -10.17 4.26 -5.95
CA MET A 44 -8.91 4.24 -5.19
C MET A 44 -9.14 4.32 -3.68
N LEU A 45 -10.12 5.12 -3.24
CA LEU A 45 -10.50 5.22 -1.83
C LEU A 45 -11.14 3.92 -1.33
N LYS A 46 -12.07 3.33 -2.10
CA LYS A 46 -12.69 2.03 -1.77
C LYS A 46 -11.62 0.93 -1.66
N HIS A 47 -10.69 0.87 -2.61
CA HIS A 47 -9.57 -0.07 -2.58
C HIS A 47 -8.68 0.12 -1.36
N THR A 48 -8.39 1.36 -0.97
CA THR A 48 -7.60 1.67 0.23
C THR A 48 -8.26 1.14 1.49
N VAL A 49 -9.57 1.36 1.65
CA VAL A 49 -10.32 0.85 2.80
C VAL A 49 -10.34 -0.68 2.81
N LYS A 50 -10.52 -1.31 1.65
CA LYS A 50 -10.49 -2.78 1.51
C LYS A 50 -9.12 -3.35 1.91
N ALA A 51 -8.04 -2.81 1.35
CA ALA A 51 -6.67 -3.23 1.65
C ALA A 51 -6.33 -3.05 3.13
N TYR A 52 -6.79 -1.96 3.76
CA TYR A 52 -6.63 -1.77 5.20
C TYR A 52 -7.35 -2.86 6.01
N LYS A 53 -8.61 -3.17 5.68
CA LYS A 53 -9.35 -4.26 6.34
C LYS A 53 -8.66 -5.62 6.17
N GLU A 54 -8.08 -5.89 4.99
CA GLU A 54 -7.32 -7.12 4.74
C GLU A 54 -6.05 -7.19 5.60
N ARG A 55 -5.30 -6.09 5.71
CA ARG A 55 -4.14 -6.01 6.61
C ARG A 55 -4.51 -6.27 8.07
N LEU A 56 -5.63 -5.73 8.55
CA LEU A 56 -6.11 -6.01 9.90
C LEU A 56 -6.40 -7.50 10.12
N LYS A 57 -7.01 -8.18 9.13
CA LYS A 57 -7.24 -9.63 9.19
C LYS A 57 -5.94 -10.41 9.22
N MET A 58 -4.93 -9.98 8.48
CA MET A 58 -3.60 -10.61 8.50
C MET A 58 -2.97 -10.48 9.89
N VAL A 59 -2.92 -9.26 10.44
CA VAL A 59 -2.37 -9.01 11.80
C VAL A 59 -3.09 -9.83 12.86
N LEU A 60 -4.42 -9.96 12.76
CA LEU A 60 -5.19 -10.81 13.66
C LEU A 60 -4.76 -12.29 13.56
N LYS A 61 -4.59 -12.82 12.34
CA LYS A 61 -4.11 -14.20 12.13
C LYS A 61 -2.69 -14.42 12.67
N ALA A 62 -1.86 -13.38 12.65
CA ALA A 62 -0.48 -13.43 13.16
C ALA A 62 -0.38 -13.15 14.66
N ASN A 63 -1.49 -13.07 15.39
CA ASN A 63 -1.52 -12.69 16.82
C ASN A 63 -0.76 -11.39 17.12
N GLY A 64 -0.82 -10.41 16.21
CA GLY A 64 -0.15 -9.13 16.38
C GLY A 64 1.33 -9.10 15.97
N ASN A 65 1.91 -10.22 15.50
CA ASN A 65 3.27 -10.23 14.99
C ASN A 65 3.41 -9.42 13.69
N LEU A 66 4.60 -8.90 13.44
CA LEU A 66 4.93 -8.21 12.20
C LEU A 66 4.80 -9.19 11.03
N ILE A 67 4.12 -8.79 9.96
CA ILE A 67 3.90 -9.63 8.77
C ILE A 67 4.70 -9.02 7.64
N ASP A 68 5.84 -9.64 7.33
CA ASP A 68 6.60 -9.30 6.14
C ASP A 68 5.88 -9.82 4.89
N GLN A 69 5.63 -8.94 3.93
CA GLN A 69 4.93 -9.28 2.68
C GLN A 69 5.71 -10.23 1.76
N HIS A 70 6.90 -10.70 2.18
CA HIS A 70 7.78 -11.58 1.41
C HIS A 70 7.64 -13.08 1.74
N ASN A 71 6.89 -13.49 2.77
CA ASN A 71 6.91 -14.89 3.25
C ASN A 71 5.70 -15.74 2.84
N ASN A 72 4.99 -15.40 1.77
CA ASN A 72 3.82 -16.18 1.32
C ASN A 72 4.12 -17.25 0.24
N GLU A 73 5.39 -17.60 -0.02
CA GLU A 73 5.73 -18.64 -1.00
C GLU A 73 6.14 -20.00 -0.38
N GLU A 74 6.27 -20.13 0.95
CA GLU A 74 6.84 -21.36 1.53
C GLU A 74 5.84 -22.38 2.12
N ASN A 75 4.53 -22.09 2.16
CA ASN A 75 3.57 -23.00 2.80
C ASN A 75 2.86 -24.00 1.87
N ASP A 76 3.33 -24.22 0.64
CA ASP A 76 2.73 -25.22 -0.28
C ASP A 76 3.66 -26.41 -0.62
N LYS A 77 4.86 -26.48 -0.04
CA LYS A 77 5.80 -27.61 -0.31
C LYS A 77 5.81 -28.69 0.76
N THR A 78 5.35 -28.43 1.98
CA THR A 78 5.40 -29.41 3.08
C THR A 78 4.28 -30.46 3.03
N ALA A 79 3.27 -30.30 2.19
CA ALA A 79 2.20 -31.29 2.02
C ALA A 79 2.52 -32.38 0.97
N SER A 80 3.53 -32.18 0.12
CA SER A 80 3.88 -33.13 -0.96
C SER A 80 4.77 -34.29 -0.48
N ASP A 81 5.54 -34.12 0.59
CA ASP A 81 6.56 -35.11 1.00
C ASP A 81 6.05 -36.19 1.96
N MET A 82 4.75 -36.18 2.31
CA MET A 82 4.15 -37.14 3.24
C MET A 82 3.31 -38.22 2.55
N LYS A 83 3.63 -38.58 1.29
CA LYS A 83 2.90 -39.62 0.55
C LYS A 83 3.73 -40.76 -0.06
N THR A 84 5.02 -40.92 0.27
CA THR A 84 5.85 -41.99 -0.34
C THR A 84 6.66 -42.82 0.66
N ILE A 85 6.09 -43.17 1.81
CA ILE A 85 6.62 -44.30 2.58
C ILE A 85 5.45 -45.20 2.97
N ALA A 86 5.17 -46.15 2.08
CA ALA A 86 4.45 -47.39 2.35
C ALA A 86 5.24 -48.52 1.67
#